data_AF-A0A8E2B7Q4-F1
#
_entry.id   AF-A0A8E2B7Q4-F1
#
_cell.length_a   1.000
_cell.length_b   1.000
_cell.length_c   1.000
_cell.angle_alpha   90.00
_cell.angle_beta   90.00
_cell.angle_gamma   90.00
#
_symmetry.space_group_name_H-M   'P 1'
#
loop_
_entity.id
_entity.type
_entity.pdbx_description
1 polymer ?
#
loop_
_entity_poly.entity_id
_entity_poly.type
_entity_poly.pdbx_seq_one_letter_code
_entity_poly.pdbx_strand_id
1 'polypeptide(L)'
;MTAGHGPDPASLREETWQLIHLLGALGDLAAALAPQVGHYPERYRLHADDDVDPAEHVARTCRELAALRHALGEAEGAAREAYTAVSHLHAVPEDTTGTASRTDHP
;
A
#
# COMPACT_ATOMS: atom_id res chain seq x y z
N MET A 1 1.72 -32.73 -2.87
CA MET A 1 1.80 -31.72 -1.81
C MET A 1 3.07 -30.92 -2.07
N THR A 2 2.96 -29.82 -2.82
CA THR A 2 4.10 -28.93 -3.07
C THR A 2 4.36 -28.16 -1.79
N ALA A 3 5.51 -28.38 -1.15
CA ALA A 3 5.98 -27.54 -0.06
C ALA A 3 6.01 -26.10 -0.57
N GLY A 4 5.07 -25.28 -0.11
CA GLY A 4 4.98 -23.87 -0.49
C GLY A 4 6.18 -23.15 0.10
N HIS A 5 7.26 -23.03 -0.69
CA HIS A 5 8.25 -22.00 -0.45
C HIS A 5 7.50 -20.67 -0.44
N GLY A 6 7.47 -19.99 0.71
CA GLY A 6 6.98 -18.61 0.79
C GLY A 6 7.76 -17.72 -0.19
N PRO A 7 7.25 -16.52 -0.50
CA PRO A 7 7.92 -15.61 -1.42
C PRO A 7 9.36 -15.37 -0.94
N ASP A 8 10.32 -15.51 -1.84
CA ASP A 8 11.71 -15.23 -1.50
C ASP A 8 11.84 -13.72 -1.11
N PRO A 9 12.85 -13.36 -0.30
CA PRO A 9 13.02 -11.97 0.14
C PRO A 9 13.18 -10.95 -0.99
N ALA A 10 13.68 -11.34 -2.17
CA ALA A 10 13.78 -10.45 -3.32
C ALA A 10 12.41 -10.15 -3.92
N SER A 11 11.55 -11.16 -4.03
CA SER A 11 10.14 -11.00 -4.45
C SER A 11 9.36 -10.12 -3.48
N LEU A 12 9.47 -10.35 -2.17
CA LEU A 12 8.80 -9.51 -1.16
C LEU A 12 9.30 -8.05 -1.17
N ARG A 13 10.61 -7.85 -1.40
CA ARG A 13 11.19 -6.50 -1.53
C ARG A 13 10.59 -5.75 -2.74
N GLU A 14 10.47 -6.42 -3.88
CA GLU A 14 9.87 -5.86 -5.09
C GLU A 14 8.38 -5.50 -4.86
N GLU A 15 7.61 -6.40 -4.27
CA GLU A 15 6.19 -6.14 -3.94
C GLU A 15 6.04 -4.96 -2.97
N THR A 16 6.89 -4.87 -1.94
CA THR A 16 6.86 -3.77 -0.98
C THR A 16 7.26 -2.44 -1.64
N TRP A 17 8.18 -2.48 -2.61
CA TRP A 17 8.53 -1.32 -3.42
C TRP A 17 7.34 -0.82 -4.25
N GLN A 18 6.62 -1.72 -4.91
CA GLN A 18 5.42 -1.39 -5.67
C GLN A 18 4.32 -0.81 -4.78
N LEU A 19 4.16 -1.35 -3.56
CA LEU A 19 3.22 -0.84 -2.58
C LEU A 19 3.51 0.62 -2.19
N ILE A 20 4.78 0.98 -1.96
CA ILE A 20 5.19 2.37 -1.65
C ILE A 20 4.73 3.32 -2.75
N HIS A 21 5.00 2.98 -4.02
CA HIS A 21 4.59 3.81 -5.16
C HIS A 21 3.08 3.95 -5.28
N LEU A 22 2.34 2.85 -5.09
CA LEU A 22 0.88 2.87 -5.15
C LEU A 22 0.30 3.78 -4.06
N LEU A 23 0.79 3.68 -2.82
CA LEU A 23 0.33 4.50 -1.70
C LEU A 23 0.63 5.98 -1.93
N GLY A 24 1.81 6.32 -2.45
CA GLY A 24 2.15 7.68 -2.86
C GLY A 24 1.20 8.23 -3.93
N ALA A 25 0.98 7.46 -5.00
CA ALA A 25 0.09 7.87 -6.10
C ALA A 25 -1.37 8.07 -5.63
N LEU A 26 -1.87 7.22 -4.73
CA LEU A 26 -3.19 7.40 -4.13
C LEU A 26 -3.25 8.66 -3.24
N GLY A 27 -2.17 8.95 -2.50
CA GLY A 27 -2.06 10.15 -1.68
C GLY A 27 -2.10 11.43 -2.52
N ASP A 28 -1.39 11.44 -3.65
CA ASP A 28 -1.39 12.53 -4.62
C ASP A 28 -2.76 12.71 -5.27
N LEU A 29 -3.45 11.62 -5.61
CA LEU A 29 -4.82 11.67 -6.13
C LEU A 29 -5.78 12.30 -5.12
N ALA A 30 -5.72 11.87 -3.84
CA ALA A 30 -6.54 12.45 -2.79
C ALA A 30 -6.27 13.96 -2.61
N ALA A 31 -5.00 14.37 -2.69
CA ALA A 31 -4.58 15.77 -2.66
C ALA A 31 -5.12 16.58 -3.85
N ALA A 32 -5.14 15.98 -5.05
CA ALA A 32 -5.62 16.63 -6.27
C ALA A 32 -7.16 16.78 -6.32
N LEU A 33 -7.90 15.87 -5.68
CA LEU A 33 -9.36 15.90 -5.64
C LEU A 33 -9.91 16.95 -4.67
N ALA A 34 -9.25 17.18 -3.53
CA ALA A 34 -9.76 18.08 -2.49
C ALA A 34 -10.01 19.52 -2.99
N PRO A 35 -9.09 20.16 -3.75
CA PRO A 35 -9.37 21.45 -4.36
C PRO A 35 -10.52 21.39 -5.36
N GLN A 36 -10.61 20.34 -6.19
CA GLN A 36 -11.67 20.23 -7.20
C GLN A 36 -13.06 20.25 -6.56
N VAL A 37 -13.24 19.48 -5.48
CA VAL A 37 -14.46 19.46 -4.68
C VAL A 37 -14.70 20.80 -4.00
N GLY A 38 -13.66 21.41 -3.43
CA GLY A 38 -13.75 22.71 -2.76
C GLY A 38 -14.26 23.85 -3.66
N HIS A 39 -14.02 23.79 -4.98
CA HIS A 39 -14.49 24.79 -5.94
C HIS A 39 -15.91 24.55 -6.46
N TYR A 40 -16.61 23.49 -6.02
CA TYR A 40 -17.96 23.21 -6.50
C TYR A 40 -18.96 24.32 -6.20
N PRO A 41 -18.99 24.95 -5.00
CA PRO A 41 -19.91 26.05 -4.71
C PRO A 41 -19.70 27.29 -5.59
N GLU A 42 -18.48 27.48 -6.13
CA GLU A 42 -18.15 28.59 -7.04
C GLU A 42 -18.58 28.32 -8.48
N ARG A 43 -18.67 27.05 -8.88
CA ARG A 43 -18.96 26.62 -10.26
C ARG A 43 -20.39 26.17 -10.48
N TYR A 44 -21.06 25.66 -9.44
CA TYR A 44 -22.34 24.97 -9.56
C TYR A 44 -23.31 25.42 -8.46
N ARG A 45 -24.59 25.39 -8.81
CA ARG A 45 -25.66 25.46 -7.81
C ARG A 45 -25.92 24.06 -7.28
N LEU A 46 -25.56 23.82 -6.02
CA LEU A 46 -25.64 22.51 -5.39
C LEU A 46 -27.00 22.32 -4.70
N HIS A 47 -27.47 21.08 -4.69
CA HIS A 47 -28.65 20.63 -3.94
C HIS A 47 -28.31 19.30 -3.26
N ALA A 48 -28.90 19.06 -2.11
CA ALA A 48 -28.72 17.83 -1.35
C ALA A 48 -30.10 17.26 -1.03
N ASP A 49 -30.23 15.94 -1.16
CA ASP A 49 -31.51 15.23 -0.99
C ASP A 49 -31.85 14.97 0.49
N ASP A 50 -30.95 15.29 1.42
CA ASP A 50 -30.98 14.89 2.82
C ASP A 50 -31.17 16.05 3.82
N ASP A 51 -31.77 17.16 3.40
CA ASP A 51 -31.99 18.39 4.19
C ASP A 51 -30.72 19.04 4.80
N VAL A 52 -29.54 18.48 4.53
CA VAL A 52 -28.24 19.02 4.92
C VAL A 52 -27.80 20.11 3.94
N ASP A 53 -27.13 21.15 4.43
CA ASP A 53 -26.55 22.17 3.57
C ASP A 53 -25.51 21.53 2.61
N PRO A 54 -25.65 21.66 1.28
CA PRO A 54 -24.65 21.17 0.32
C PRO A 54 -23.22 21.67 0.61
N ALA A 55 -23.06 22.85 1.21
CA ALA A 55 -21.75 23.35 1.63
C ALA A 55 -21.13 22.48 2.73
N GLU A 56 -21.93 21.89 3.62
CA GLU A 56 -21.45 20.96 4.64
C GLU A 56 -20.93 19.67 4.00
N HIS A 57 -21.63 19.13 3.00
CA HIS A 57 -21.19 17.95 2.25
C HIS A 57 -19.86 18.19 1.55
N VAL A 58 -19.70 19.34 0.91
CA VAL A 58 -18.42 19.76 0.30
C VAL A 58 -17.32 19.84 1.35
N ALA A 59 -17.57 20.53 2.47
CA ALA A 59 -16.58 20.68 3.53
C ALA A 59 -16.20 19.34 4.17
N ARG A 60 -17.18 18.44 4.36
CA ARG A 60 -16.96 17.08 4.86
C ARG A 60 -16.09 16.28 3.90
N THR A 61 -16.43 16.28 2.62
CA THR A 61 -15.67 15.59 1.57
C THR A 61 -14.21 16.08 1.53
N CYS A 62 -13.98 17.40 1.61
CA CYS A 62 -12.62 17.96 1.67
C CYS A 62 -11.84 17.46 2.91
N ARG A 63 -12.49 17.37 4.08
CA ARG A 63 -11.87 16.82 5.29
C ARG A 63 -11.56 15.34 5.16
N GLU A 64 -12.46 14.55 4.58
CA GLU A 64 -12.27 13.12 4.36
C GLU A 64 -11.13 12.84 3.38
N LEU A 65 -11.02 13.62 2.29
CA LEU A 65 -9.90 13.53 1.36
C LEU A 65 -8.56 13.90 2.02
N ALA A 66 -8.56 14.92 2.90
CA ALA A 66 -7.37 15.28 3.67
C ALA A 66 -6.98 14.16 4.67
N ALA A 67 -7.95 13.57 5.35
CA ALA A 67 -7.72 12.44 6.26
C ALA A 67 -7.21 11.21 5.51
N LEU A 68 -7.78 10.89 4.35
CA LEU A 68 -7.34 9.81 3.48
C LEU A 68 -5.88 10.02 3.03
N ARG A 69 -5.53 11.22 2.57
CA ARG A 69 -4.15 11.57 2.21
C ARG A 69 -3.19 11.33 3.37
N HIS A 70 -3.56 11.76 4.58
CA HIS A 70 -2.73 11.54 5.76
C HIS A 70 -2.54 10.05 6.06
N ALA A 71 -3.62 9.27 6.07
CA ALA A 71 -3.57 7.83 6.32
C ALA A 71 -2.72 7.08 5.26
N LEU A 72 -2.78 7.49 4.00
CA LEU A 72 -1.94 6.95 2.93
C LEU A 72 -0.45 7.29 3.14
N GLY A 73 -0.15 8.49 3.64
CA GLY A 73 1.23 8.87 4.01
C GLY A 73 1.79 8.03 5.16
N GLU A 74 0.98 7.76 6.18
CA GLU A 74 1.37 6.87 7.28
C GLU A 74 1.58 5.43 6.79
N ALA A 75 0.69 4.93 5.93
CA ALA A 75 0.83 3.62 5.32
C ALA A 75 2.08 3.52 4.42
N GLU A 76 2.40 4.56 3.67
CA GLU A 76 3.63 4.64 2.86
C GLU A 76 4.87 4.60 3.77
N GLY A 77 4.85 5.32 4.89
CA GLY A 77 5.89 5.26 5.92
C GLY A 77 6.11 3.85 6.45
N ALA A 78 5.04 3.16 6.86
CA ALA A 78 5.10 1.78 7.32
C ALA A 78 5.61 0.82 6.22
N ALA A 79 5.20 1.01 4.96
CA ALA A 79 5.68 0.23 3.84
C ALA A 79 7.19 0.44 3.57
N ARG A 80 7.71 1.67 3.76
CA ARG A 80 9.15 1.95 3.67
C ARG A 80 9.95 1.25 4.79
N GLU A 81 9.42 1.20 6.00
CA GLU A 81 10.03 0.46 7.11
C GLU A 81 10.09 -1.05 6.79
N ALA A 82 9.00 -1.62 6.28
CA ALA A 82 8.94 -3.00 5.84
C ALA A 82 9.94 -3.28 4.71
N TYR A 83 10.00 -2.42 3.68
CA TYR A 83 10.96 -2.52 2.59
C TYR A 83 12.40 -2.53 3.10
N THR A 84 12.71 -1.66 4.06
CA THR A 84 14.04 -1.57 4.68
C THR A 84 14.38 -2.86 5.41
N ALA A 85 13.47 -3.37 6.24
CA ALA A 85 13.66 -4.62 6.97
C ALA A 85 13.90 -5.80 6.03
N VAL A 86 13.08 -5.95 4.98
CA VAL A 86 13.20 -7.04 3.99
C VAL A 86 14.48 -6.91 3.16
N SER A 87 14.94 -5.68 2.89
CA SER A 87 16.19 -5.44 2.14
C SER A 87 17.45 -5.95 2.86
N HIS A 88 17.38 -6.19 4.16
CA HIS A 88 18.46 -6.82 4.94
C HIS A 88 18.41 -8.35 4.96
N LEU A 89 17.36 -8.96 4.40
CA LEU A 89 17.20 -10.41 4.37
C LEU A 89 17.85 -11.00 3.11
N HIS A 90 18.62 -12.06 3.30
CA HIS A 90 19.21 -12.84 2.23
C HIS A 90 18.75 -14.29 2.37
N ALA A 91 18.16 -14.86 1.32
CA ALA A 91 17.81 -16.27 1.28
C ALA A 91 19.02 -17.09 0.86
N VAL A 92 19.32 -18.13 1.65
CA VAL A 92 20.21 -19.22 1.26
C VAL A 92 19.32 -20.44 1.01
N PRO A 93 19.46 -21.16 -0.11
CA PRO A 93 18.69 -22.38 -0.34
C PRO A 93 18.88 -23.36 0.82
N GLU A 94 17.80 -24.00 1.29
CA GLU A 94 17.95 -25.14 2.19
C GLU A 94 18.67 -26.27 1.45
N ASP A 95 19.86 -26.64 1.93
CA ASP A 95 20.59 -27.81 1.46
C ASP A 95 19.72 -29.05 1.69
N THR A 96 19.07 -29.53 0.65
CA THR A 96 18.43 -30.86 0.65
C THR A 96 19.44 -32.01 0.50
N THR A 97 20.74 -31.70 0.59
CA THR A 97 21.83 -32.67 0.44
C THR A 97 22.17 -33.33 1.78
N GLY A 98 21.22 -34.11 2.30
CA GLY A 98 21.30 -34.65 3.65
C GLY A 98 20.83 -36.09 3.84
N THR A 99 20.72 -36.96 2.81
CA THR A 99 20.74 -38.43 3.03
C THR A 99 20.92 -39.23 1.73
N ALA A 100 22.17 -39.53 1.37
CA ALA A 100 22.49 -40.71 0.54
C ALA A 100 23.88 -41.23 0.94
N SER A 101 23.97 -41.79 2.15
CA SER A 101 25.10 -42.63 2.58
C SER A 101 24.58 -43.93 3.17
N ARG A 102 24.40 -44.92 2.31
CA ARG A 102 24.33 -46.38 2.54
C ARG A 102 23.97 -46.98 1.18
N THR A 103 24.72 -47.88 0.55
CA THR A 103 25.64 -48.92 1.01
C THR A 103 26.32 -49.42 -0.27
N ASP A 104 27.64 -49.59 -0.26
CA ASP A 104 28.27 -50.77 -0.87
C ASP A 104 29.77 -50.73 -0.59
N HIS A 105 30.23 -51.71 0.18
CA HIS A 105 31.63 -52.08 0.28
C HIS A 105 31.70 -53.60 0.03
N PRO A 106 32.47 -54.08 -0.95
CA PRO A 106 32.71 -55.51 -1.13
C PRO A 106 33.58 -56.09 -0.01
#